data_AF-A0A371GG09-F1
#
_entry.id   AF-A0A371GG09-F1
#
_cell.length_a   1.000
_cell.length_b   1.000
_cell.length_c   1.000
_cell.angle_alpha   90.00
_cell.angle_beta   90.00
_cell.angle_gamma   90.00
#
_symmetry.space_group_name_H-M   'P 1'
#
loop_
_entity.id
_entity.type
_entity.pdbx_description
1 polymer ?
#
loop_
_entity_poly.entity_id
_entity_poly.type
_entity_poly.pdbx_seq_one_letter_code
_entity_poly.pdbx_strand_id
1 'polypeptide(L)'
;MLKELATPDVVYQPWCIQYPQLEPAQSYELKSGLIHLLPKFRGLVGEDPHKCLKEFHVEDMKCMFLEKFFPASRTVTIRKEICGIRQYSGKILHEYWKKFNKLCATCPHHQISE
;
A
#
# COMPACT_ATOMS: atom_id res chain seq x y z
N MET A 1 -16.11 -23.65 43.64
CA MET A 1 -16.67 -24.34 42.46
C MET A 1 -16.91 -23.31 41.36
N LEU A 2 -15.89 -23.05 40.52
CA LEU A 2 -16.06 -22.25 39.30
C LEU A 2 -16.59 -23.18 38.21
N LYS A 3 -17.68 -22.77 37.57
CA LYS A 3 -18.36 -23.53 36.51
C LYS A 3 -17.48 -23.58 35.26
N GLU A 4 -17.36 -24.77 34.69
CA GLU A 4 -16.83 -25.02 33.35
C GLU A 4 -17.49 -24.07 32.34
N LEU A 5 -16.66 -23.33 31.60
CA LEU A 5 -17.07 -22.73 30.34
C LEU A 5 -16.52 -23.64 29.25
N ALA A 6 -17.43 -24.40 28.64
CA ALA A 6 -17.15 -25.27 27.51
C ALA A 6 -16.44 -24.49 26.40
N THR A 7 -15.28 -25.01 25.96
CA THR A 7 -14.65 -24.60 24.71
C THR A 7 -15.59 -24.97 23.56
N PRO A 8 -15.99 -24.03 22.69
CA PRO A 8 -16.66 -24.40 21.45
C PRO A 8 -15.70 -25.27 20.64
N ASP A 9 -16.17 -26.44 20.23
CA ASP A 9 -15.50 -27.32 19.27
C ASP A 9 -15.47 -26.60 17.91
N VAL A 10 -14.48 -25.72 17.73
CA VAL A 10 -14.25 -25.03 16.46
C VAL A 10 -13.55 -26.02 15.55
N VAL A 11 -14.35 -26.82 14.84
CA VAL A 11 -13.90 -27.49 13.62
C VAL A 11 -13.19 -26.43 12.77
N TYR A 12 -11.88 -26.63 12.62
CA TYR A 12 -10.91 -25.72 12.00
C TYR A 12 -11.49 -25.12 10.70
N GLN A 13 -12.03 -23.90 10.77
CA GLN A 13 -12.19 -23.11 9.55
C GLN A 13 -10.77 -22.81 9.05
N PRO A 14 -10.45 -23.09 7.78
CA PRO A 14 -9.18 -22.66 7.22
C PRO A 14 -9.07 -21.16 7.43
N TRP A 15 -7.97 -20.72 8.02
CA TRP A 15 -7.66 -19.31 8.16
C TRP A 15 -7.91 -18.62 6.82
N CYS A 16 -8.77 -17.60 6.80
CA CYS A 16 -9.07 -16.82 5.60
C CYS A 16 -7.84 -16.10 5.03
N ILE A 17 -6.73 -16.18 5.76
CA ILE A 17 -5.41 -15.69 5.39
C ILE A 17 -4.48 -16.89 5.27
N GLN A 18 -4.03 -17.18 4.05
CA GLN A 18 -2.93 -18.10 3.80
C GLN A 18 -1.62 -17.33 3.96
N TYR A 19 -0.83 -17.70 4.97
CA TYR A 19 0.53 -17.19 5.11
C TYR A 19 1.44 -17.93 4.12
N PRO A 20 2.26 -17.24 3.31
CA PRO A 20 3.29 -17.90 2.53
C PRO A 20 4.28 -18.63 3.45
N GLN A 21 4.79 -19.78 2.98
CA GLN A 21 5.81 -20.54 3.71
C GLN A 21 7.08 -19.68 3.81
N LEU A 22 7.47 -19.32 5.04
CA LEU A 22 8.63 -18.49 5.33
C LEU A 22 9.84 -19.36 5.68
N GLU A 23 11.02 -18.88 5.31
CA GLU A 23 12.29 -19.44 5.80
C GLU A 23 12.43 -19.21 7.32
N PRO A 24 13.14 -20.07 8.08
CA PRO A 24 13.22 -19.99 9.55
C PRO A 24 13.73 -18.67 10.15
N ALA A 25 14.33 -17.80 9.33
CA ALA A 25 14.85 -16.49 9.73
C ALA A 25 13.96 -15.29 9.33
N GLN A 26 12.86 -15.52 8.62
CA GLN A 26 11.94 -14.45 8.23
C GLN A 26 10.81 -14.29 9.23
N SER A 27 10.66 -13.09 9.77
CA SER A 27 9.50 -12.67 10.55
C SER A 27 8.70 -11.62 9.77
N TYR A 28 7.39 -11.62 9.95
CA TYR A 28 6.56 -10.50 9.51
C TYR A 28 6.69 -9.36 10.51
N GLU A 29 7.17 -8.20 10.06
CA GLU A 29 7.27 -7.01 10.90
C GLU A 29 6.27 -5.95 10.46
N LEU A 30 5.44 -5.49 11.39
CA LEU A 30 4.61 -4.31 11.18
C LEU A 30 5.48 -3.07 11.30
N LYS A 31 5.78 -2.43 10.17
CA LYS A 31 6.56 -1.19 10.16
C LYS A 31 5.81 -0.10 10.92
N SER A 32 6.40 0.40 12.01
CA SER A 32 5.81 1.43 12.88
C SER A 32 5.36 2.69 12.11
N GLY A 33 6.11 3.05 11.07
CA GLY A 33 5.77 4.13 10.15
C GLY A 33 4.46 3.96 9.39
N LEU A 34 3.82 2.79 9.39
CA LEU A 34 2.54 2.50 8.73
C LEU A 34 1.37 2.36 9.71
N ILE A 35 1.63 2.25 11.02
CA ILE A 35 0.58 2.05 12.04
C ILE A 35 -0.45 3.18 12.03
N HIS A 36 -0.02 4.41 11.71
CA HIS A 36 -0.90 5.57 11.66
C HIS A 36 -1.95 5.51 10.54
N LEU A 37 -1.78 4.62 9.56
CA LEU A 37 -2.75 4.41 8.49
C LEU A 37 -3.84 3.42 8.91
N LEU A 38 -3.58 2.52 9.87
CA LEU A 38 -4.55 1.49 10.25
C LEU A 38 -5.81 2.13 10.87
N PRO A 39 -7.01 1.69 10.48
CA PRO A 39 -8.26 1.97 11.18
C PRO A 39 -8.11 1.71 12.69
N LYS A 40 -8.58 2.66 13.50
CA LYS A 40 -8.50 2.56 14.96
C LYS A 40 -9.83 2.12 15.52
N PHE A 41 -9.90 0.88 15.98
CA PHE A 41 -11.03 0.40 16.78
C PHE A 41 -10.82 0.80 18.25
N ARG A 42 -11.78 1.51 18.85
CA ARG A 42 -11.68 1.98 20.25
C ARG A 42 -12.58 1.17 21.18
N GLY A 43 -13.49 0.37 20.63
CA GLY A 43 -14.38 -0.49 21.41
C GLY A 43 -15.45 0.31 22.16
N LEU A 44 -15.84 1.48 21.64
CA LEU A 44 -16.92 2.27 22.22
C LEU A 44 -18.28 1.60 21.98
N VAL A 45 -19.24 1.82 22.88
CA VAL A 45 -20.62 1.37 22.70
C VAL A 45 -21.18 1.94 21.39
N GLY A 46 -21.54 1.07 20.45
CA GLY A 46 -22.02 1.44 19.11
C GLY A 46 -20.97 1.38 18.00
N GLU A 47 -19.70 1.14 18.32
CA GLU A 47 -18.70 0.78 17.29
C GLU A 47 -18.93 -0.68 16.84
N ASP A 48 -19.17 -0.87 15.54
CA ASP A 48 -19.31 -2.19 14.92
C ASP A 48 -17.94 -2.72 14.46
N PRO A 49 -17.45 -3.85 15.00
CA PRO A 49 -16.20 -4.48 14.55
C PRO A 49 -16.21 -4.79 13.04
N HIS A 50 -17.35 -5.19 12.48
CA HIS A 50 -17.45 -5.51 11.05
C HIS A 50 -17.34 -4.27 10.17
N LYS A 51 -17.83 -3.13 10.65
CA LYS A 51 -17.63 -1.83 9.98
C LYS A 51 -16.16 -1.42 10.01
N CYS A 52 -15.47 -1.57 11.14
CA CYS A 52 -14.05 -1.26 11.25
C CYS A 52 -13.18 -2.14 10.34
N LEU A 53 -13.55 -3.42 10.16
CA LEU A 53 -12.88 -4.31 9.21
C LEU A 53 -13.12 -3.92 7.76
N LYS A 54 -14.30 -3.39 7.42
CA LYS A 54 -14.58 -2.86 6.07
C LYS A 54 -13.81 -1.57 5.78
N GLU A 55 -13.53 -0.75 6.79
CA GLU A 55 -12.62 0.40 6.69
C GLU A 55 -11.16 -0.04 6.46
N PHE A 56 -10.82 -1.30 6.79
CA PHE A 56 -9.55 -1.93 6.41
C PHE A 56 -9.53 -2.39 4.94
N HIS A 57 -10.26 -1.73 4.04
CA HIS A 57 -10.12 -2.05 2.63
C HIS A 57 -8.70 -1.73 2.16
N VAL A 58 -8.03 -2.75 1.66
CA VAL A 58 -6.67 -2.65 1.11
C VAL A 58 -6.59 -1.59 0.02
N GLU A 59 -7.68 -1.36 -0.72
CA GLU A 59 -7.75 -0.33 -1.76
C GLU A 59 -7.73 1.10 -1.17
N ASP A 60 -8.46 1.34 -0.07
CA ASP A 60 -8.44 2.64 0.61
C ASP A 60 -7.06 2.93 1.23
N MET A 61 -6.43 1.91 1.83
CA MET A 61 -5.05 1.99 2.32
C MET A 61 -4.05 2.30 1.20
N LYS A 62 -4.20 1.67 0.02
CA LYS A 62 -3.36 1.97 -1.15
C LYS A 62 -3.56 3.41 -1.59
N CYS A 63 -4.79 3.89 -1.69
CA CYS A 63 -5.08 5.28 -2.05
C CYS A 63 -4.46 6.27 -1.07
N MET A 64 -4.66 6.07 0.25
CA MET A 64 -4.06 6.94 1.27
C MET A 64 -2.53 6.91 1.26
N PHE A 65 -1.93 5.75 1.04
CA PHE A 65 -0.48 5.61 0.90
C PHE A 65 0.02 6.37 -0.34
N LEU A 66 -0.65 6.18 -1.48
CA LEU A 66 -0.31 6.87 -2.72
C LEU A 66 -0.48 8.38 -2.58
N GLU A 67 -1.56 8.88 -1.98
CA GLU A 67 -1.74 10.32 -1.78
C GLU A 67 -0.67 10.93 -0.86
N LYS A 68 -0.29 10.22 0.21
CA LYS A 68 0.69 10.71 1.18
C LYS A 68 2.10 10.74 0.62
N PHE A 69 2.54 9.66 -0.03
CA PHE A 69 3.91 9.55 -0.53
C PHE A 69 4.04 10.04 -1.97
N PHE A 70 2.96 10.08 -2.72
CA PHE A 70 2.90 10.46 -4.13
C PHE A 70 1.72 11.40 -4.44
N PRO A 71 1.67 12.58 -3.79
CA PRO A 71 0.59 13.54 -3.98
C PRO A 71 0.42 13.95 -5.44
N ALA A 72 -0.81 14.30 -5.81
CA ALA A 72 -1.16 14.75 -7.17
C ALA A 72 -0.26 15.90 -7.68
N SER A 73 0.21 16.78 -6.78
CA SER A 73 1.17 17.84 -7.11
C SER A 73 2.49 17.30 -7.65
N ARG A 74 3.04 16.24 -7.07
CA ARG A 74 4.24 15.55 -7.57
C ARG A 74 3.97 14.92 -8.92
N THR A 75 2.83 14.28 -9.10
CA THR A 75 2.44 13.68 -10.39
C THR A 75 2.27 14.74 -11.49
N VAL A 76 1.71 15.91 -11.16
CA VAL A 76 1.62 17.06 -12.08
C VAL A 76 3.00 17.59 -12.47
N THR A 77 3.92 17.73 -11.51
CA THR A 77 5.28 18.17 -11.78
C THR A 77 6.03 17.18 -12.67
N ILE A 78 6.00 15.88 -12.35
CA ILE A 78 6.65 14.84 -13.18
C ILE A 78 6.09 14.85 -14.60
N ARG A 79 4.77 14.96 -14.77
CA ARG A 79 4.15 15.08 -16.11
C ARG A 79 4.64 16.31 -16.86
N LYS A 80 4.70 17.48 -16.21
CA LYS A 80 5.25 18.70 -16.82
C LYS A 80 6.71 18.53 -17.23
N GLU A 81 7.53 17.89 -16.40
CA GLU A 81 8.93 17.63 -16.70
C GLU A 81 9.11 16.68 -17.89
N ILE A 82 8.31 15.61 -17.97
CA ILE A 82 8.32 14.65 -19.10
C ILE A 82 7.89 15.35 -20.39
N CYS A 83 6.78 16.09 -20.38
CA CYS A 83 6.32 16.86 -21.55
C CYS A 83 7.32 17.97 -21.95
N GLY A 84 8.12 18.45 -21.02
CA GLY A 84 9.13 19.48 -21.22
C GLY A 84 10.47 18.97 -21.75
N ILE A 85 10.68 17.65 -21.86
CA ILE A 85 11.95 17.13 -22.40
C ILE A 85 12.04 17.45 -23.88
N ARG A 86 13.07 18.20 -24.25
CA ARG A 86 13.40 18.53 -25.64
C ARG A 86 14.70 17.86 -26.02
N GLN A 87 14.74 17.25 -27.20
CA GLN A 87 15.98 16.85 -27.83
C GLN A 87 16.59 18.07 -28.52
N TYR A 88 17.66 18.62 -27.96
CA TYR A 88 18.38 19.74 -28.57
C TYR A 88 19.30 19.23 -29.69
N SER A 89 19.38 19.98 -30.79
CA SER A 89 20.32 19.70 -31.89
C SER A 89 21.75 19.69 -31.35
N GLY A 90 22.38 18.51 -31.33
CA GLY A 90 23.73 18.30 -30.78
C GLY A 90 23.81 17.35 -29.58
N LYS A 91 22.68 16.95 -28.96
CA LYS A 91 22.66 15.88 -27.96
C LYS A 91 22.42 14.51 -28.60
N ILE A 92 23.20 13.51 -28.19
CA ILE A 92 23.04 12.11 -28.61
C ILE A 92 21.68 11.60 -28.11
N LEU A 93 20.93 10.91 -28.96
CA LEU A 93 19.63 10.29 -28.64
C LEU A 93 19.68 9.50 -27.31
N HIS A 94 20.81 8.85 -27.05
CA HIS A 94 21.07 8.13 -25.81
C HIS A 94 20.95 9.00 -24.54
N GLU A 95 21.44 10.24 -24.54
CA GLU A 95 21.30 11.14 -23.38
C GLU A 95 19.84 11.53 -23.14
N TYR A 96 19.11 11.79 -24.23
CA TYR A 96 17.68 12.08 -24.17
C TYR A 96 16.90 10.89 -23.58
N TRP A 97 17.15 9.69 -24.10
CA TRP A 97 16.52 8.45 -23.65
C TRP A 97 16.81 8.15 -22.18
N LYS A 98 18.06 8.34 -21.74
CA LYS A 98 18.46 8.19 -20.34
C LYS A 98 17.71 9.15 -19.42
N LYS A 99 17.53 10.42 -19.84
CA LYS A 99 16.80 11.42 -19.05
C LYS A 99 15.30 11.10 -18.99
N PHE A 100 14.72 10.67 -20.11
CA PHE A 100 13.32 10.24 -20.19
C PHE A 100 13.06 9.05 -19.26
N ASN A 101 13.82 7.97 -19.37
CA ASN A 101 13.64 6.77 -18.52
C ASN A 101 13.83 7.06 -17.03
N LYS A 102 14.76 7.95 -16.69
CA LYS A 102 14.96 8.38 -15.29
C LYS A 102 13.71 9.07 -14.73
N LEU A 103 13.04 9.90 -15.52
CA LEU A 103 11.80 10.58 -15.12
C LEU A 103 10.58 9.64 -15.15
N CYS A 104 10.55 8.67 -16.06
CA CYS A 104 9.53 7.61 -16.02
C CYS A 104 9.65 6.74 -14.77
N ALA A 105 10.86 6.41 -14.34
CA ALA A 105 11.10 5.63 -13.12
C ALA A 105 10.70 6.35 -11.82
N THR A 106 10.55 7.68 -11.83
CA THR A 106 10.03 8.43 -10.68
C THR A 106 8.51 8.52 -10.66
N CYS A 107 7.82 8.03 -11.70
CA CYS A 107 6.37 8.03 -11.78
C CYS A 107 5.79 6.79 -11.08
N PRO A 108 4.99 6.97 -10.01
CA PRO A 108 4.46 5.87 -9.20
C PRO A 108 3.33 5.09 -9.88
N HIS A 109 2.74 5.63 -10.95
CA HIS A 109 1.59 5.05 -11.64
C HIS A 109 1.96 4.18 -12.85
N HIS A 110 3.25 3.98 -13.15
CA HIS A 110 3.65 3.31 -14.40
C HIS A 110 3.23 1.83 -14.51
N GLN A 111 2.80 1.20 -13.41
CA GLN A 111 2.41 -0.22 -13.36
C GLN A 111 0.98 -0.46 -12.85
N ILE A 112 0.18 0.59 -12.69
CA ILE A 112 -1.23 0.44 -12.29
C ILE A 112 -2.07 0.69 -13.55
N SER A 113 -2.45 -0.41 -14.22
CA SER A 113 -3.52 -0.38 -15.23
C SER A 113 -4.82 -0.04 -14.53
N GLU A 114 -5.68 0.77 -15.18
CA GLU A 114 -7.12 0.82 -14.85
C GLU A 114 -7.75 -0.57 -14.92
#